data_AF-A0A7W3NRR4-F1
#
_entry.id   AF-A0A7W3NRR4-F1
#
_cell.length_a   1.000
_cell.length_b   1.000
_cell.length_c   1.000
_cell.angle_alpha   90.00
_cell.angle_beta   90.00
_cell.angle_gamma   90.00
#
_symmetry.space_group_name_H-M   'P 1'
#
loop_
_entity.id
_entity.type
_entity.pdbx_description
1 polymer ?
#
loop_
_entity_poly.entity_id
_entity_poly.type
_entity_poly.pdbx_seq_one_letter_code
_entity_poly.pdbx_strand_id
1 'polypeptide(L)'
;MVDVFDRIEWKVREIFGKGPVCVHVGEVKRCDIKRHPTYSKFRKEALSAGIRSAASSRVWESLIAMGRLSDLDGDDTWRLVILDCIVPCFRGVAARISRDFRVEREEVQSAMVVAALEVWRDTAHGVPPRNIRDKMVKAAFEVAFRYASGASSEWSSDEIELMIQSEAFTQEPVLKASSIVDIHSIRNTDVAEQLRGERIGALFQLLGHFGVVREFHEDLRAGRRSGSVRQTMTTSMLLRSRISGPSLYYYTSDLYPPYIGLREAAAVMGVPESAAHRLIRVGQFPFPVARAGRSYKVSVKALMHFKDIPDVIVHVDDVENGALHVSGGL
;
A
#
# COMPACT_ATOMS: atom_id res chain seq x y z
N MET A 1 -25.36 -13.38 16.85
CA MET A 1 -24.53 -13.69 15.69
C MET A 1 -23.47 -12.60 15.56
N VAL A 2 -22.21 -12.91 15.24
CA VAL A 2 -21.16 -11.90 15.06
C VAL A 2 -21.27 -11.34 13.66
N ASP A 3 -21.64 -10.05 13.54
CA ASP A 3 -21.83 -9.41 12.24
C ASP A 3 -20.50 -8.91 11.63
N VAL A 4 -20.54 -8.44 10.39
CA VAL A 4 -19.34 -7.98 9.65
C VAL A 4 -18.66 -6.80 10.35
N PHE A 5 -19.42 -5.93 11.04
CA PHE A 5 -18.85 -4.81 11.77
C PHE A 5 -18.08 -5.28 13.00
N ASP A 6 -18.63 -6.27 13.73
CA ASP A 6 -17.95 -6.88 14.87
C ASP A 6 -16.68 -7.63 14.45
N ARG A 7 -16.69 -8.30 13.28
CA ARG A 7 -15.51 -8.97 12.71
C ARG A 7 -14.39 -7.98 12.36
N ILE A 8 -14.72 -6.85 11.74
CA ILE A 8 -13.75 -5.79 11.42
C ILE A 8 -13.11 -5.26 12.72
N GLU A 9 -13.93 -4.92 13.71
CA GLU A 9 -13.47 -4.38 14.98
C GLU A 9 -12.58 -5.40 15.74
N TRP A 10 -12.95 -6.67 15.72
CA TRP A 10 -12.16 -7.73 16.37
C TRP A 10 -10.79 -7.92 15.72
N LYS A 11 -10.73 -7.99 14.39
CA LYS A 11 -9.47 -8.16 13.64
C LYS A 11 -8.52 -6.99 13.87
N VAL A 12 -9.02 -5.76 13.90
CA VAL A 12 -8.17 -4.58 14.17
C VAL A 12 -7.65 -4.58 15.61
N ARG A 13 -8.46 -5.00 16.59
CA ARG A 13 -8.01 -5.16 17.99
C ARG A 13 -6.95 -6.25 18.13
N GLU A 14 -7.05 -7.34 17.38
CA GLU A 14 -6.04 -8.40 17.36
C GLU A 14 -4.69 -7.90 16.84
N ILE A 15 -4.70 -7.11 15.76
CA ILE A 15 -3.48 -6.57 15.14
C ILE A 15 -2.75 -5.61 16.08
N PHE A 16 -3.45 -4.64 16.67
CA PHE A 16 -2.81 -3.55 17.41
C PHE A 16 -2.80 -3.73 18.94
N GLY A 17 -3.70 -4.55 19.49
CA GLY A 17 -3.82 -4.78 20.92
C GLY A 17 -3.81 -3.49 21.76
N LYS A 18 -2.89 -3.43 22.73
CA LYS A 18 -2.62 -2.23 23.56
C LYS A 18 -1.44 -1.39 23.05
N GLY A 19 -0.85 -1.75 21.92
CA GLY A 19 0.34 -1.13 21.37
C GLY A 19 0.11 0.29 20.82
N PRO A 20 1.18 1.07 20.66
CA PRO A 20 1.13 2.36 19.97
C PRO A 20 0.93 2.16 18.46
N VAL A 21 0.26 3.12 17.82
CA VAL A 21 -0.07 3.10 16.39
C VAL A 21 0.53 4.33 15.70
N CYS A 22 1.01 4.16 14.47
CA CYS A 22 1.61 5.23 13.68
C CYS A 22 0.94 5.40 12.31
N VAL A 23 0.08 6.39 12.18
CA VAL A 23 -0.61 6.76 10.93
C VAL A 23 0.29 7.51 9.93
N HIS A 24 1.59 7.59 10.16
CA HIS A 24 2.52 8.32 9.28
C HIS A 24 3.43 7.41 8.46
N VAL A 25 3.81 6.28 9.05
CA VAL A 25 4.77 5.32 8.46
C VAL A 25 4.41 3.87 8.79
N GLY A 26 3.25 3.61 9.40
CA GLY A 26 2.81 2.30 9.86
C GLY A 26 3.50 1.86 11.15
N GLU A 27 4.84 1.79 11.11
CA GLU A 27 5.66 1.29 12.22
C GLU A 27 6.19 2.42 13.11
N VAL A 28 5.86 2.37 14.40
CA VAL A 28 6.22 3.40 15.40
C VAL A 28 7.73 3.65 15.47
N LYS A 29 8.54 2.60 15.38
CA LYS A 29 10.01 2.71 15.45
C LYS A 29 10.63 3.52 14.31
N ARG A 30 9.91 3.64 13.18
CA ARG A 30 10.36 4.32 11.96
C ARG A 30 9.87 5.76 11.87
N CYS A 31 9.11 6.22 12.85
CA CYS A 31 8.54 7.56 12.83
C CYS A 31 9.39 8.50 13.68
N ASP A 32 9.77 9.64 13.10
CA ASP A 32 10.53 10.68 13.81
C ASP A 32 9.68 11.45 14.83
N ILE A 33 8.38 11.15 14.92
CA ILE A 33 7.46 11.82 15.83
C ILE A 33 7.54 11.17 17.22
N LYS A 34 7.83 11.96 18.25
CA LYS A 34 8.10 11.47 19.61
C LYS A 34 6.90 10.83 20.33
N ARG A 35 5.67 11.00 19.84
CA ARG A 35 4.46 10.56 20.55
C ARG A 35 3.52 9.80 19.63
N HIS A 36 3.25 8.55 19.98
CA HIS A 36 2.32 7.68 19.29
C HIS A 36 1.17 7.28 20.23
N PRO A 37 -0.09 7.53 19.85
CA PRO A 37 -1.24 7.11 20.64
C PRO A 37 -1.42 5.59 20.56
N THR A 38 -2.10 5.01 21.56
CA THR A 38 -2.64 3.65 21.43
C THR A 38 -3.78 3.63 20.43
N TYR A 39 -4.08 2.46 19.85
CA TYR A 39 -5.18 2.33 18.89
C TYR A 39 -6.51 2.90 19.42
N SER A 40 -6.85 2.62 20.67
CA SER A 40 -8.08 3.14 21.29
C SER A 40 -8.14 4.68 21.33
N LYS A 41 -7.02 5.35 21.64
CA LYS A 41 -6.94 6.81 21.64
C LYS A 41 -7.02 7.36 20.22
N PHE A 42 -6.29 6.75 19.28
CA PHE A 42 -6.32 7.09 17.87
C PHE A 42 -7.73 6.98 17.27
N ARG A 43 -8.43 5.87 17.51
CA ARG A 43 -9.80 5.63 17.03
C ARG A 43 -10.76 6.71 17.54
N LYS A 44 -10.68 7.06 18.83
CA LYS A 44 -11.51 8.14 19.41
C LYS A 44 -11.26 9.49 18.74
N GLU A 45 -9.99 9.80 18.43
CA GLU A 45 -9.62 11.01 17.71
C GLU A 45 -10.15 11.01 16.28
N ALA A 46 -9.97 9.91 15.54
CA ALA A 46 -10.46 9.74 14.17
C ALA A 46 -12.00 9.88 14.10
N LEU A 47 -12.72 9.27 15.03
CA LEU A 47 -14.18 9.40 15.16
C LEU A 47 -14.60 10.86 15.43
N SER A 48 -13.93 11.52 16.38
CA SER A 48 -14.23 12.91 16.75
C SER A 48 -13.97 13.87 15.58
N ALA A 49 -12.90 13.63 14.83
CA ALA A 49 -12.55 14.42 13.66
C ALA A 49 -13.49 14.17 12.46
N GLY A 50 -14.00 12.95 12.32
CA GLY A 50 -14.97 12.58 11.27
C GLY A 50 -16.34 13.24 11.42
N ILE A 51 -16.71 13.67 12.64
CA ILE A 51 -17.97 14.38 12.92
C ILE A 51 -17.90 15.85 12.46
N ARG A 52 -16.71 16.47 12.44
CA ARG A 52 -16.54 17.92 12.21
C ARG A 52 -16.18 18.30 10.76
N SER A 53 -16.17 17.34 9.83
CA SER A 53 -15.75 17.40 8.40
C SER A 53 -14.41 16.68 8.15
N ALA A 54 -14.49 15.48 7.55
CA ALA A 54 -13.32 14.65 7.24
C ALA A 54 -12.40 15.30 6.19
N ALA A 55 -12.97 16.09 5.27
CA ALA A 55 -12.20 16.83 4.25
C ALA A 55 -11.21 17.86 4.84
N SER A 56 -11.42 18.29 6.08
CA SER A 56 -10.52 19.19 6.81
C SER A 56 -9.63 18.47 7.84
N SER A 57 -9.85 17.17 8.06
CA SER A 57 -9.17 16.40 9.09
C SER A 57 -7.83 15.87 8.60
N ARG A 58 -6.76 16.34 9.23
CA ARG A 58 -5.39 15.83 9.00
C ARG A 58 -5.25 14.36 9.39
N VAL A 59 -5.99 13.89 10.39
CA VAL A 59 -5.97 12.49 10.82
C VAL A 59 -6.56 11.59 9.73
N TRP A 60 -7.68 12.01 9.11
CA TRP A 60 -8.26 11.26 7.99
C TRP A 60 -7.39 11.34 6.74
N GLU A 61 -6.79 12.49 6.44
CA GLU A 61 -5.83 12.63 5.33
C GLU A 61 -4.67 11.63 5.47
N SER A 62 -4.02 11.59 6.64
CA SER A 62 -2.91 10.65 6.90
C SER A 62 -3.39 9.19 6.91
N LEU A 63 -4.57 8.91 7.47
CA LEU A 63 -5.12 7.55 7.54
C LEU A 63 -5.41 6.99 6.15
N ILE A 64 -6.04 7.78 5.29
CA ILE A 64 -6.31 7.40 3.90
C ILE A 64 -4.99 7.24 3.13
N ALA A 65 -4.04 8.16 3.28
CA ALA A 65 -2.73 8.03 2.64
C ALA A 65 -2.01 6.74 3.05
N MET A 66 -1.99 6.42 4.35
CA MET A 66 -1.42 5.16 4.84
C MET A 66 -2.12 3.94 4.30
N GLY A 67 -3.46 3.93 4.28
CA GLY A 67 -4.21 2.82 3.67
C GLY A 67 -3.81 2.58 2.22
N ARG A 68 -3.61 3.64 1.44
CA ARG A 68 -3.16 3.51 0.04
C ARG A 68 -1.73 3.01 -0.07
N LEU A 69 -0.84 3.48 0.80
CA LEU A 69 0.54 3.02 0.82
C LEU A 69 0.63 1.54 1.20
N SER A 70 -0.12 1.11 2.21
CA SER A 70 -0.18 -0.29 2.62
C SER A 70 -0.81 -1.19 1.55
N ASP A 71 -1.83 -0.73 0.82
CA ASP A 71 -2.38 -1.47 -0.31
C ASP A 71 -1.32 -1.70 -1.43
N LEU A 72 -0.43 -0.73 -1.69
CA LEU A 72 0.71 -0.92 -2.61
C LEU A 72 1.71 -1.97 -2.09
N ASP A 73 1.77 -2.17 -0.78
CA ASP A 73 2.58 -3.19 -0.13
C ASP A 73 1.88 -4.55 -0.02
N GLY A 74 0.64 -4.67 -0.51
CA GLY A 74 -0.19 -5.86 -0.33
C GLY A 74 -0.68 -6.05 1.12
N ASP A 75 -0.58 -5.02 1.96
CA ASP A 75 -1.00 -5.02 3.35
C ASP A 75 -2.36 -4.32 3.51
N ASP A 76 -3.39 -5.09 3.83
CA ASP A 76 -4.76 -4.60 4.02
C ASP A 76 -5.03 -4.03 5.42
N THR A 77 -4.03 -4.05 6.31
CA THR A 77 -4.18 -3.64 7.72
C THR A 77 -4.78 -2.25 7.86
N TRP A 78 -4.24 -1.27 7.14
CA TRP A 78 -4.70 0.12 7.27
C TRP A 78 -6.05 0.36 6.60
N ARG A 79 -6.40 -0.43 5.57
CA ARG A 79 -7.75 -0.46 5.00
C ARG A 79 -8.77 -0.97 6.02
N LEU A 80 -8.42 -2.01 6.79
CA LEU A 80 -9.25 -2.50 7.91
C LEU A 80 -9.41 -1.44 9.02
N VAL A 81 -8.35 -0.70 9.34
CA VAL A 81 -8.43 0.41 10.32
C VAL A 81 -9.38 1.51 9.85
N ILE A 82 -9.32 1.88 8.56
CA ILE A 82 -10.24 2.85 7.96
C ILE A 82 -11.69 2.39 8.12
N LEU A 83 -11.96 1.12 7.81
CA LEU A 83 -13.29 0.51 7.98
C LEU A 83 -13.75 0.56 9.44
N ASP A 84 -12.92 0.14 10.41
CA ASP A 84 -13.29 0.20 11.83
C ASP A 84 -13.61 1.63 12.31
N CYS A 85 -12.94 2.63 11.72
CA CYS A 85 -13.17 4.04 12.04
C CYS A 85 -14.45 4.62 11.40
N ILE A 86 -14.99 4.04 10.33
CA ILE A 86 -16.28 4.46 9.73
C ILE A 86 -17.47 3.60 10.16
N VAL A 87 -17.24 2.36 10.58
CA VAL A 87 -18.28 1.41 11.05
C VAL A 87 -19.25 2.01 12.07
N PRO A 88 -18.85 2.85 13.05
CA PRO A 88 -19.79 3.48 13.97
C PRO A 88 -20.84 4.35 13.27
N CYS A 89 -20.50 4.99 12.14
CA CYS A 89 -21.47 5.73 11.33
C CYS A 89 -22.46 4.79 10.63
N PHE A 90 -22.02 3.59 10.27
CA PHE A 90 -22.85 2.60 9.56
C PHE A 90 -23.83 1.89 10.51
N ARG A 91 -23.40 1.56 11.73
CA ARG A 91 -24.23 0.85 12.73
C ARG A 91 -25.59 1.52 12.93
N GLY A 92 -25.61 2.84 13.12
CA GLY A 92 -26.85 3.58 13.35
C GLY A 92 -27.80 3.56 12.15
N VAL A 93 -27.27 3.72 10.94
CA VAL A 93 -28.06 3.70 9.70
C VAL A 93 -28.59 2.30 9.41
N ALA A 94 -27.73 1.27 9.47
CA ALA A 94 -28.14 -0.11 9.23
C ALA A 94 -29.24 -0.58 10.20
N ALA A 95 -29.11 -0.25 11.49
CA ALA A 95 -30.14 -0.59 12.48
C ALA A 95 -31.48 0.10 12.20
N ARG A 96 -31.44 1.38 11.81
CA ARG A 96 -32.64 2.13 11.43
C ARG A 96 -33.30 1.53 10.18
N ILE A 97 -32.53 1.28 9.12
CA ILE A 97 -33.06 0.72 7.86
C ILE A 97 -33.65 -0.67 8.08
N SER A 98 -32.93 -1.56 8.79
CA SER A 98 -33.42 -2.91 9.08
C SER A 98 -34.74 -2.88 9.86
N ARG A 99 -34.87 -1.99 10.85
CA ARG A 99 -36.09 -1.84 11.64
C ARG A 99 -37.25 -1.25 10.82
N ASP A 100 -36.99 -0.18 10.07
CA ASP A 100 -38.04 0.60 9.41
C ASP A 100 -38.55 -0.12 8.13
N PHE A 101 -37.71 -0.92 7.47
CA PHE A 101 -38.02 -1.59 6.20
C PHE A 101 -38.02 -3.13 6.29
N ARG A 102 -37.85 -3.69 7.48
CA ARG A 102 -37.82 -5.16 7.75
C ARG A 102 -36.82 -5.95 6.90
N VAL A 103 -35.73 -5.31 6.49
CA VAL A 103 -34.62 -5.97 5.77
C VAL A 103 -33.66 -6.60 6.78
N GLU A 104 -33.04 -7.72 6.43
CA GLU A 104 -32.02 -8.36 7.25
C GLU A 104 -30.85 -7.41 7.51
N ARG A 105 -30.57 -7.19 8.80
CA ARG A 105 -29.53 -6.25 9.23
C ARG A 105 -28.16 -6.62 8.64
N GLU A 106 -27.86 -7.91 8.61
CA GLU A 106 -26.55 -8.44 8.22
C GLU A 106 -26.28 -8.23 6.72
N GLU A 107 -27.31 -8.31 5.87
CA GLU A 107 -27.23 -8.01 4.45
C GLU A 107 -26.95 -6.52 4.22
N VAL A 108 -27.70 -5.63 4.88
CA VAL A 108 -27.48 -4.18 4.79
C VAL A 108 -26.07 -3.82 5.24
N GLN A 109 -25.61 -4.38 6.37
CA GLN A 109 -24.26 -4.15 6.88
C GLN A 109 -23.18 -4.62 5.88
N SER A 110 -23.32 -5.82 5.33
CA SER A 110 -22.39 -6.37 4.32
C SER A 110 -22.35 -5.49 3.08
N ALA A 111 -23.51 -5.09 2.56
CA ALA A 111 -23.62 -4.26 1.37
C ALA A 111 -23.01 -2.86 1.59
N MET A 112 -23.18 -2.27 2.78
CA MET A 112 -22.53 -1.00 3.14
C MET A 112 -21.00 -1.09 3.12
N VAL A 113 -20.43 -2.19 3.64
CA VAL A 113 -18.97 -2.41 3.62
C VAL A 113 -18.48 -2.59 2.18
N VAL A 114 -19.17 -3.39 1.38
CA VAL A 114 -18.82 -3.63 -0.03
C VAL A 114 -18.82 -2.32 -0.81
N ALA A 115 -19.88 -1.51 -0.70
CA ALA A 115 -19.97 -0.22 -1.39
C ALA A 115 -18.85 0.75 -0.99
N ALA A 116 -18.50 0.78 0.30
CA ALA A 116 -17.37 1.57 0.79
C ALA A 116 -16.03 1.08 0.20
N LEU A 117 -15.83 -0.23 0.08
CA LEU A 117 -14.63 -0.82 -0.49
C LEU A 117 -14.54 -0.65 -2.02
N GLU A 118 -15.67 -0.64 -2.72
CA GLU A 118 -15.73 -0.32 -4.16
C GLU A 118 -15.26 1.12 -4.39
N VAL A 119 -15.82 2.09 -3.65
CA VAL A 119 -15.34 3.49 -3.70
C VAL A 119 -13.86 3.58 -3.36
N TRP A 120 -13.40 2.82 -2.36
CA TRP A 120 -11.99 2.75 -2.05
C TRP A 120 -11.19 2.29 -3.27
N ARG A 121 -11.51 1.16 -3.89
CA ARG A 121 -10.80 0.69 -5.09
C ARG A 121 -10.82 1.72 -6.23
N ASP A 122 -11.98 2.29 -6.52
CA ASP A 122 -12.19 3.14 -7.70
C ASP A 122 -11.55 4.54 -7.54
N THR A 123 -11.24 4.94 -6.30
CA THR A 123 -10.56 6.20 -5.98
C THR A 123 -9.06 6.04 -5.73
N ALA A 124 -8.45 4.93 -6.18
CA ALA A 124 -7.02 4.69 -6.08
C ALA A 124 -6.20 5.79 -6.78
N HIS A 125 -6.74 6.40 -7.84
CA HIS A 125 -6.09 7.47 -8.62
C HIS A 125 -6.98 8.72 -8.70
N GLY A 126 -6.34 9.90 -8.69
CA GLY A 126 -7.00 11.18 -9.04
C GLY A 126 -7.95 11.78 -8.01
N VAL A 127 -8.14 11.17 -6.83
CA VAL A 127 -8.97 11.74 -5.76
C VAL A 127 -8.09 12.10 -4.55
N PRO A 128 -8.11 13.37 -4.08
CA PRO A 128 -7.40 13.76 -2.87
C PRO A 128 -7.82 12.90 -1.66
N PRO A 129 -6.88 12.40 -0.84
CA PRO A 129 -7.16 11.57 0.33
C PRO A 129 -8.26 12.13 1.25
N ARG A 130 -8.32 13.45 1.41
CA ARG A 130 -9.32 14.17 2.20
C ARG A 130 -10.77 13.89 1.83
N ASN A 131 -11.06 13.53 0.57
CA ASN A 131 -12.43 13.33 0.08
C ASN A 131 -12.88 11.86 0.11
N ILE A 132 -11.95 10.92 0.32
CA ILE A 132 -12.21 9.49 0.10
C ILE A 132 -13.18 8.95 1.16
N ARG A 133 -12.99 9.30 2.44
CA ARG A 133 -13.89 8.88 3.52
C ARG A 133 -15.33 9.29 3.25
N ASP A 134 -15.57 10.55 2.88
CA ASP A 134 -16.93 11.05 2.68
C ASP A 134 -17.61 10.38 1.48
N LYS A 135 -16.86 10.08 0.42
CA LYS A 135 -17.35 9.27 -0.69
C LYS A 135 -17.70 7.84 -0.26
N MET A 136 -16.84 7.20 0.54
CA MET A 136 -17.10 5.83 1.06
C MET A 136 -18.38 5.80 1.91
N VAL A 137 -18.53 6.78 2.82
CA VAL A 137 -19.72 6.86 3.69
C VAL A 137 -20.98 7.15 2.88
N LYS A 138 -20.90 8.06 1.89
CA LYS A 138 -22.02 8.38 1.01
C LYS A 138 -22.49 7.14 0.24
N ALA A 139 -21.57 6.41 -0.40
CA ALA A 139 -21.93 5.20 -1.15
C ALA A 139 -22.54 4.10 -0.26
N ALA A 140 -21.99 3.90 0.94
CA ALA A 140 -22.55 2.98 1.91
C ALA A 140 -23.98 3.36 2.30
N PHE A 141 -24.24 4.65 2.55
CA PHE A 141 -25.59 5.13 2.88
C PHE A 141 -26.54 4.97 1.70
N GLU A 142 -26.12 5.32 0.48
CA GLU A 142 -26.93 5.15 -0.74
C GLU A 142 -27.33 3.69 -0.94
N VAL A 143 -26.42 2.73 -0.73
CA VAL A 143 -26.77 1.30 -0.75
C VAL A 143 -27.77 0.94 0.34
N ALA A 144 -27.57 1.38 1.58
CA ALA A 144 -28.51 1.09 2.66
C ALA A 144 -29.92 1.64 2.35
N PHE A 145 -30.02 2.83 1.78
CA PHE A 145 -31.31 3.40 1.35
C PHE A 145 -31.89 2.70 0.12
N ARG A 146 -31.07 2.13 -0.77
CA ARG A 146 -31.59 1.27 -1.86
C ARG A 146 -32.29 0.02 -1.33
N TYR A 147 -31.81 -0.59 -0.25
CA TYR A 147 -32.52 -1.70 0.40
C TYR A 147 -33.89 -1.26 0.96
N ALA A 148 -33.97 -0.05 1.51
CA ALA A 148 -35.24 0.54 1.94
C ALA A 148 -36.22 0.76 0.78
N SER A 149 -35.73 1.29 -0.35
CA SER A 149 -36.56 1.52 -1.53
C SER A 149 -36.93 0.24 -2.29
N GLY A 150 -36.02 -0.75 -2.36
CA GLY A 150 -36.26 -2.04 -2.97
C GLY A 150 -37.31 -2.88 -2.24
N ALA A 151 -37.35 -2.80 -0.90
CA ALA A 151 -38.42 -3.40 -0.09
C ALA A 151 -39.80 -2.74 -0.31
N SER A 152 -39.86 -1.55 -0.94
CA SER A 152 -41.09 -0.84 -1.29
C SER A 152 -41.44 -0.90 -2.79
N SER A 153 -40.57 -1.49 -3.60
CA SER A 153 -40.66 -1.52 -5.05
C SER A 153 -40.22 -2.89 -5.56
N GLU A 154 -40.95 -3.93 -5.17
CA GLU A 154 -41.10 -5.05 -6.09
C GLU A 154 -41.76 -4.48 -7.36
N TRP A 155 -41.32 -4.95 -8.53
CA TRP A 155 -41.67 -4.46 -9.88
C TRP A 155 -40.81 -3.28 -10.40
N SER A 156 -39.63 -3.61 -10.93
CA SER A 156 -39.28 -3.32 -12.34
C SER A 156 -37.85 -3.81 -12.58
N SER A 157 -37.72 -4.94 -13.27
CA SER A 157 -36.49 -5.34 -13.95
C SER A 157 -36.26 -4.38 -15.12
N ASP A 158 -35.03 -3.95 -15.31
CA ASP A 158 -34.39 -3.97 -16.64
C ASP A 158 -32.87 -3.79 -16.49
N GLU A 159 -32.16 -4.74 -17.12
CA GLU A 159 -30.72 -4.78 -17.35
C GLU A 159 -30.27 -3.67 -18.31
N ILE A 160 -29.02 -3.20 -18.17
CA ILE A 160 -28.16 -2.90 -19.32
C ILE A 160 -26.69 -3.21 -18.96
N GLU A 161 -26.11 -4.21 -19.63
CA GLU A 161 -24.67 -4.40 -19.84
C GLU A 161 -24.08 -3.26 -20.68
N LEU A 162 -22.82 -2.87 -20.41
CA LEU A 162 -21.99 -2.30 -21.47
C LEU A 162 -20.50 -2.64 -21.26
N MET A 163 -19.99 -3.55 -22.10
CA MET A 163 -18.58 -3.72 -22.41
C MET A 163 -18.12 -2.63 -23.39
N ILE A 164 -16.88 -2.15 -23.27
CA ILE A 164 -16.11 -1.58 -24.39
C ILE A 164 -14.67 -2.11 -24.34
N GLN A 165 -14.20 -2.63 -25.48
CA GLN A 165 -12.83 -3.06 -25.78
C GLN A 165 -12.12 -2.08 -26.75
N SER A 166 -10.77 -2.12 -26.72
CA SER A 166 -9.77 -1.85 -27.79
C SER A 166 -9.50 -0.39 -28.25
N GLU A 167 -8.29 0.04 -28.68
CA GLU A 167 -6.99 -0.61 -28.96
C GLU A 167 -5.83 0.44 -29.11
N ALA A 168 -4.59 -0.02 -28.91
CA ALA A 168 -3.25 0.32 -29.47
C ALA A 168 -2.77 1.75 -29.84
N PHE A 169 -1.53 2.10 -29.43
CA PHE A 169 -0.29 2.12 -30.25
C PHE A 169 0.83 2.96 -29.59
N THR A 170 2.08 2.44 -29.56
CA THR A 170 3.27 3.09 -30.17
C THR A 170 4.52 2.20 -30.02
N GLN A 171 5.25 2.04 -31.13
CA GLN A 171 6.61 1.49 -31.19
C GLN A 171 7.63 2.61 -30.99
N GLU A 172 8.81 2.28 -30.46
CA GLU A 172 10.14 2.84 -30.79
C GLU A 172 11.23 2.16 -29.91
N PRO A 173 12.55 2.29 -30.17
CA PRO A 173 13.31 2.12 -31.41
C PRO A 173 14.38 1.01 -31.27
N VAL A 174 15.04 0.67 -32.39
CA VAL A 174 16.09 -0.36 -32.49
C VAL A 174 17.43 0.14 -31.94
N LEU A 175 17.99 -0.57 -30.95
CA LEU A 175 19.41 -0.48 -30.56
C LEU A 175 20.11 -1.84 -30.76
N LYS A 176 21.38 -1.79 -31.19
CA LYS A 176 22.19 -2.96 -31.61
C LYS A 176 22.27 -4.04 -30.51
N ALA A 177 21.86 -5.25 -30.87
CA ALA A 177 21.31 -6.26 -29.97
C ALA A 177 22.19 -7.50 -29.71
N SER A 178 23.52 -7.47 -29.87
CA SER A 178 24.33 -8.70 -29.73
C SER A 178 24.99 -8.93 -28.36
N SER A 179 24.75 -8.08 -27.36
CA SER A 179 25.36 -8.21 -26.02
C SER A 179 24.43 -7.88 -24.84
N ILE A 180 23.15 -7.63 -25.10
CA ILE A 180 22.14 -7.41 -24.05
C ILE A 180 21.34 -8.71 -23.90
N VAL A 181 21.56 -9.43 -22.79
CA VAL A 181 20.68 -10.56 -22.43
C VAL A 181 19.39 -9.97 -21.87
N ASP A 182 18.30 -10.10 -22.63
CA ASP A 182 16.96 -9.82 -22.14
C ASP A 182 16.56 -10.91 -21.15
N ILE A 183 16.43 -10.52 -19.87
CA ILE A 183 16.07 -11.43 -18.78
C ILE A 183 14.67 -12.01 -19.00
N HIS A 184 13.76 -11.26 -19.64
CA HIS A 184 12.39 -11.70 -19.90
C HIS A 184 12.31 -12.77 -21.00
N SER A 185 13.37 -12.93 -21.80
CA SER A 185 13.48 -13.98 -22.82
C SER A 185 14.01 -15.32 -22.28
N ILE A 186 14.48 -15.35 -21.02
CA ILE A 186 15.07 -16.54 -20.40
C ILE A 186 13.95 -17.46 -19.91
N ARG A 187 13.84 -18.65 -20.52
CA ARG A 187 12.83 -19.66 -20.15
C ARG A 187 13.05 -20.25 -18.75
N ASN A 188 14.29 -20.23 -18.26
CA ASN A 188 14.63 -20.73 -16.95
C ASN A 188 14.52 -19.60 -15.91
N THR A 189 13.46 -19.64 -15.11
CA THR A 189 13.15 -18.66 -14.05
C THR A 189 14.29 -18.47 -13.06
N ASP A 190 14.94 -19.58 -12.70
CA ASP A 190 16.09 -19.60 -11.81
C ASP A 190 17.23 -18.75 -12.36
N VAL A 191 17.62 -18.98 -13.62
CA VAL A 191 18.72 -18.25 -14.27
C VAL A 191 18.38 -16.76 -14.40
N ALA A 192 17.11 -16.44 -14.69
CA ALA A 192 16.63 -15.07 -14.76
C ALA A 192 16.68 -14.35 -13.39
N GLU A 193 16.39 -15.05 -12.29
CA GLU A 193 16.54 -14.53 -10.93
C GLU A 193 18.00 -14.29 -10.55
N GLN A 194 18.87 -15.27 -10.82
CA GLN A 194 20.30 -15.15 -10.55
C GLN A 194 20.91 -13.95 -11.29
N LEU A 195 20.66 -13.83 -12.59
CA LEU A 195 21.19 -12.72 -13.39
C LEU A 195 20.66 -11.36 -12.92
N ARG A 196 19.44 -11.29 -12.38
CA ARG A 196 18.92 -10.07 -11.74
C ARG A 196 19.72 -9.71 -10.49
N GLY A 197 19.89 -10.67 -9.58
CA GLY A 197 20.69 -10.48 -8.38
C GLY A 197 22.12 -10.04 -8.69
N GLU A 198 22.81 -10.76 -9.59
CA GLU A 198 24.18 -10.44 -10.00
C GLU A 198 24.29 -9.04 -10.63
N ARG A 199 23.35 -8.64 -11.49
CA ARG A 199 23.35 -7.28 -12.08
C ARG A 199 23.16 -6.20 -11.03
N ILE A 200 22.31 -6.42 -10.04
CA ILE A 200 22.08 -5.49 -8.94
C ILE A 200 23.35 -5.35 -8.09
N GLY A 201 24.00 -6.48 -7.77
CA GLY A 201 25.29 -6.50 -7.08
C GLY A 201 26.38 -5.72 -7.81
N ALA A 202 26.55 -6.02 -9.10
CA ALA A 202 27.48 -5.34 -9.98
C ALA A 202 27.22 -3.83 -10.03
N LEU A 203 25.96 -3.41 -10.13
CA LEU A 203 25.57 -2.00 -10.15
C LEU A 203 25.96 -1.29 -8.83
N PHE A 204 25.63 -1.86 -7.68
CA PHE A 204 25.98 -1.26 -6.39
C PHE A 204 27.49 -1.19 -6.15
N GLN A 205 28.24 -2.16 -6.67
CA GLN A 205 29.70 -2.12 -6.66
C GLN A 205 30.25 -0.99 -7.53
N LEU A 206 29.78 -0.87 -8.78
CA LEU A 206 30.18 0.20 -9.70
C LEU A 206 29.87 1.60 -9.14
N LEU A 207 28.75 1.75 -8.41
CA LEU A 207 28.37 3.00 -7.76
C LEU A 207 29.08 3.23 -6.42
N GLY A 208 29.93 2.31 -5.96
CA GLY A 208 30.67 2.43 -4.69
C GLY A 208 29.78 2.32 -3.44
N HIS A 209 28.58 1.77 -3.56
CA HIS A 209 27.59 1.64 -2.48
C HIS A 209 27.46 0.22 -1.93
N PHE A 210 28.21 -0.74 -2.47
CA PHE A 210 28.13 -2.14 -2.06
C PHE A 210 28.49 -2.37 -0.58
N GLY A 211 29.28 -1.49 0.04
CA GLY A 211 29.55 -1.55 1.48
C GLY A 211 28.27 -1.54 2.33
N VAL A 212 27.30 -0.69 1.97
CA VAL A 212 25.99 -0.59 2.65
C VAL A 212 25.15 -1.84 2.42
N VAL A 213 25.15 -2.37 1.19
CA VAL A 213 24.44 -3.61 0.84
C VAL A 213 24.98 -4.78 1.64
N ARG A 214 26.31 -4.87 1.79
CA ARG A 214 26.97 -5.91 2.58
C ARG A 214 26.62 -5.80 4.07
N GLU A 215 26.60 -4.61 4.65
CA GLU A 215 26.15 -4.42 6.06
C GLU A 215 24.71 -4.90 6.24
N PHE A 216 23.82 -4.58 5.30
CA PHE A 216 22.44 -5.07 5.31
C PHE A 216 22.37 -6.61 5.18
N HIS A 217 23.18 -7.23 4.34
CA HIS A 217 23.27 -8.69 4.23
C HIS A 217 23.72 -9.34 5.54
N GLU A 218 24.70 -8.76 6.25
CA GLU A 218 25.13 -9.25 7.56
C GLU A 218 24.02 -9.16 8.61
N ASP A 219 23.22 -8.08 8.59
CA ASP A 219 22.03 -7.97 9.44
C ASP A 219 20.98 -9.03 9.10
N LEU A 220 20.75 -9.32 7.81
CA LEU A 220 19.86 -10.40 7.39
C LEU A 220 20.36 -11.77 7.89
N ARG A 221 21.65 -12.07 7.72
CA ARG A 221 22.27 -13.32 8.20
C ARG A 221 22.18 -13.44 9.72
N ALA A 222 22.30 -12.33 10.44
CA ALA A 222 22.15 -12.29 11.90
C ALA A 222 20.68 -12.30 12.38
N GLY A 223 19.71 -12.43 11.47
CA GLY A 223 18.28 -12.45 11.79
C GLY A 223 17.71 -11.09 12.20
N ARG A 224 18.46 -10.00 12.03
CA ARG A 224 18.05 -8.62 12.32
C ARG A 224 17.32 -8.03 11.11
N ARG A 225 16.18 -8.60 10.73
CA ARG A 225 15.34 -8.05 9.66
C ARG A 225 14.75 -6.70 10.08
N SER A 226 15.20 -5.63 9.45
CA SER A 226 14.63 -4.28 9.61
C SER A 226 13.44 -4.12 8.65
N GLY A 227 12.26 -4.61 9.01
CA GLY A 227 11.11 -4.61 8.08
C GLY A 227 9.82 -5.19 8.65
N SER A 228 8.68 -4.62 8.25
CA SER A 228 7.33 -5.18 8.48
C SER A 228 7.01 -6.40 7.60
N VAL A 229 8.02 -7.02 6.98
CA VAL A 229 7.83 -8.19 6.12
C VAL A 229 7.66 -9.43 6.99
N ARG A 230 6.52 -9.51 7.69
CA ARG A 230 5.79 -10.76 7.89
C ARG A 230 5.06 -11.10 6.57
N GLN A 231 5.76 -11.06 5.43
CA GLN A 231 5.21 -11.74 4.27
C GLN A 231 5.48 -13.22 4.50
N THR A 232 4.43 -13.93 4.90
CA THR A 232 4.31 -15.36 4.75
C THR A 232 4.37 -15.66 3.25
N MET A 233 5.57 -15.66 2.66
CA MET A 233 5.76 -16.17 1.32
C MET A 233 5.67 -17.69 1.39
N THR A 234 4.85 -18.25 0.52
CA THR A 234 4.67 -19.69 0.34
C THR A 234 6.04 -20.29 0.03
N THR A 235 6.47 -21.22 0.88
CA THR A 235 7.73 -21.99 0.79
C THR A 235 7.98 -22.65 -0.57
N SER A 236 6.98 -22.74 -1.44
CA SER A 236 7.11 -23.28 -2.80
C SER A 236 7.88 -22.38 -3.77
N MET A 237 8.03 -21.08 -3.50
CA MET A 237 8.82 -20.16 -4.34
C MET A 237 10.32 -20.13 -4.00
N LEU A 238 10.74 -20.79 -2.91
CA LEU A 238 12.10 -20.66 -2.35
C LEU A 238 12.96 -21.93 -2.53
N LEU A 239 12.48 -22.92 -3.29
CA LEU A 239 13.16 -24.21 -3.47
C LEU A 239 14.13 -24.16 -4.66
N ARG A 240 15.15 -23.31 -4.56
CA ARG A 240 16.30 -23.37 -5.47
C ARG A 240 17.40 -24.21 -4.85
N SER A 241 17.83 -25.26 -5.53
CA SER A 241 18.74 -26.30 -5.01
C SER A 241 20.19 -25.87 -4.81
N ARG A 242 20.54 -24.60 -5.08
CA ARG A 242 21.93 -24.08 -5.06
C ARG A 242 22.13 -22.81 -4.22
N ILE A 243 21.16 -22.42 -3.41
CA ILE A 243 21.26 -21.20 -2.58
C ILE A 243 21.57 -21.58 -1.14
N SER A 244 22.47 -20.85 -0.50
CA SER A 244 22.73 -20.98 0.93
C SER A 244 21.57 -20.37 1.71
N GLY A 245 20.66 -21.20 2.23
CA GLY A 245 19.57 -20.75 3.09
C GLY A 245 18.39 -20.13 2.32
N PRO A 246 17.24 -20.83 2.20
CA PRO A 246 16.06 -20.31 1.48
C PRO A 246 15.44 -19.04 2.08
N SER A 247 15.94 -18.56 3.22
CA SER A 247 15.48 -17.35 3.90
C SER A 247 16.35 -16.10 3.64
N LEU A 248 17.43 -16.19 2.85
CA LEU A 248 18.29 -15.04 2.53
C LEU A 248 17.87 -14.36 1.21
N TYR A 249 16.68 -13.78 1.24
CA TYR A 249 16.11 -12.98 0.15
C TYR A 249 15.53 -11.68 0.69
N TYR A 250 15.45 -10.67 -0.18
CA TYR A 250 14.83 -9.37 0.12
C TYR A 250 14.31 -8.72 -1.17
N TYR A 251 13.41 -7.76 -1.03
CA TYR A 251 13.00 -6.89 -2.14
C TYR A 251 14.01 -5.78 -2.31
N THR A 252 14.33 -5.37 -3.54
CA THR A 252 15.24 -4.24 -3.78
C THR A 252 14.88 -2.97 -3.01
N SER A 253 13.59 -2.72 -2.76
CA SER A 253 13.12 -1.61 -1.93
C SER A 253 13.57 -1.68 -0.46
N ASP A 254 13.88 -2.87 0.06
CA ASP A 254 14.38 -3.09 1.43
C ASP A 254 15.80 -2.51 1.65
N LEU A 255 16.56 -2.26 0.57
CA LEU A 255 17.87 -1.59 0.64
C LEU A 255 17.76 -0.09 0.90
N TYR A 256 16.57 0.47 0.73
CA TYR A 256 16.31 1.90 0.87
C TYR A 256 15.53 2.18 2.17
N PRO A 257 15.63 3.41 2.72
CA PRO A 257 14.72 3.82 3.78
C PRO A 257 13.28 3.69 3.28
N PRO A 258 12.34 3.16 4.09
CA PRO A 258 10.96 2.92 3.64
C PRO A 258 10.22 4.23 3.33
N TYR A 259 10.63 5.33 3.98
CA TYR A 259 10.07 6.65 3.78
C TYR A 259 11.15 7.71 3.72
N ILE A 260 10.98 8.68 2.82
CA ILE A 260 11.80 9.89 2.71
C ILE A 260 10.94 11.14 2.87
N GLY A 261 11.58 12.30 3.03
CA GLY A 261 10.89 13.58 3.05
C GLY A 261 10.42 14.01 1.66
N LEU A 262 9.49 14.97 1.62
CA LEU A 262 8.99 15.51 0.37
C LEU A 262 10.06 16.21 -0.45
N ARG A 263 11.03 16.85 0.20
CA ARG A 263 12.13 17.54 -0.47
C ARG A 263 12.98 16.56 -1.29
N GLU A 264 13.36 15.44 -0.68
CA GLU A 264 14.13 14.38 -1.33
C GLU A 264 13.32 13.74 -2.46
N ALA A 265 12.04 13.44 -2.22
CA ALA A 265 11.15 12.90 -3.26
C ALA A 265 10.98 13.87 -4.44
N ALA A 266 10.80 15.17 -4.17
CA ALA A 266 10.68 16.19 -5.21
C ALA A 266 11.95 16.30 -6.07
N ALA A 267 13.13 16.20 -5.44
CA ALA A 267 14.41 16.17 -6.14
C ALA A 267 14.50 14.96 -7.10
N VAL A 268 14.14 13.76 -6.64
CA VAL A 268 14.09 12.55 -7.50
C VAL A 268 13.07 12.71 -8.64
N MET A 269 11.94 13.34 -8.36
CA MET A 269 10.91 13.63 -9.37
C MET A 269 11.34 14.72 -10.37
N GLY A 270 12.41 15.47 -10.11
CA GLY A 270 12.85 16.58 -10.97
C GLY A 270 11.97 17.82 -10.86
N VAL A 271 11.26 18.00 -9.74
CA VAL A 271 10.37 19.15 -9.51
C VAL A 271 10.78 19.95 -8.27
N PRO A 272 10.55 21.27 -8.23
CA PRO A 272 10.75 22.05 -7.01
C PRO A 272 9.83 21.57 -5.87
N GLU A 273 10.32 21.57 -4.63
CA GLU A 273 9.53 21.19 -3.45
C GLU A 273 8.22 21.99 -3.33
N SER A 274 8.24 23.28 -3.70
CA SER A 274 7.04 24.12 -3.71
C SER A 274 5.99 23.66 -4.72
N ALA A 275 6.40 23.09 -5.86
CA ALA A 275 5.51 22.51 -6.86
C ALA A 275 4.91 21.19 -6.37
N ALA A 276 5.74 20.32 -5.76
CA ALA A 276 5.28 19.10 -5.11
C ALA A 276 4.22 19.40 -4.03
N HIS A 277 4.43 20.43 -3.20
CA HIS A 277 3.44 20.90 -2.23
C HIS A 277 2.13 21.39 -2.86
N ARG A 278 2.16 22.01 -4.05
CA ARG A 278 0.94 22.42 -4.76
C ARG A 278 0.17 21.20 -5.24
N LEU A 279 0.87 20.24 -5.89
CA LEU A 279 0.28 19.00 -6.38
C LEU A 279 -0.40 18.19 -5.27
N ILE A 280 0.23 18.07 -4.10
CA ILE A 280 -0.39 17.40 -2.94
C ILE A 280 -1.67 18.12 -2.51
N ARG A 281 -1.64 19.46 -2.42
CA ARG A 281 -2.80 20.25 -1.97
C ARG A 281 -4.01 20.13 -2.89
N VAL A 282 -3.78 19.97 -4.20
CA VAL A 282 -4.85 19.77 -5.19
C VAL A 282 -5.15 18.29 -5.44
N GLY A 283 -4.41 17.37 -4.80
CA GLY A 283 -4.55 15.91 -4.95
C GLY A 283 -4.14 15.38 -6.32
N GLN A 284 -3.24 16.07 -7.01
CA GLN A 284 -2.64 15.66 -8.28
C GLN A 284 -1.22 15.13 -8.12
N PHE A 285 -0.78 14.88 -6.88
CA PHE A 285 0.50 14.22 -6.67
C PHE A 285 0.39 12.76 -7.16
N PRO A 286 1.38 12.24 -7.89
CA PRO A 286 1.22 11.00 -8.67
C PRO A 286 1.06 9.73 -7.83
N PHE A 287 1.37 9.78 -6.54
CA PHE A 287 1.19 8.66 -5.61
C PHE A 287 0.81 9.18 -4.21
N PRO A 288 0.32 8.32 -3.30
CA PRO A 288 -0.09 8.75 -1.96
C PRO A 288 1.07 9.31 -1.14
N VAL A 289 0.79 10.35 -0.34
CA VAL A 289 1.78 10.99 0.53
C VAL A 289 1.23 11.09 1.94
N ALA A 290 1.96 10.56 2.92
CA ALA A 290 1.56 10.61 4.32
C ALA A 290 1.96 11.95 4.94
N ARG A 291 1.04 12.60 5.67
CA ARG A 291 1.36 13.84 6.39
C ARG A 291 1.90 13.52 7.77
N ALA A 292 3.11 13.96 8.09
CA ALA A 292 3.76 13.82 9.39
C ALA A 292 3.92 15.20 10.05
N GLY A 293 2.90 15.66 10.78
CA GLY A 293 2.90 16.99 11.39
C GLY A 293 2.86 18.13 10.36
N ARG A 294 3.95 18.91 10.27
CA ARG A 294 4.12 20.00 9.28
C ARG A 294 4.80 19.56 7.99
N SER A 295 5.37 18.36 7.97
CA SER A 295 6.05 17.80 6.79
C SER A 295 5.25 16.66 6.18
N TYR A 296 5.72 16.20 5.03
CA TYR A 296 5.18 15.06 4.32
C TYR A 296 6.24 13.97 4.22
N LYS A 297 5.80 12.72 4.30
CA LYS A 297 6.58 11.50 4.13
C LYS A 297 6.10 10.78 2.87
N VAL A 298 7.06 10.39 2.05
CA VAL A 298 6.86 9.70 0.77
C VAL A 298 7.42 8.28 0.90
N SER A 299 6.63 7.28 0.53
CA SER A 299 7.12 5.89 0.43
C SER A 299 8.15 5.81 -0.71
N VAL A 300 9.32 5.24 -0.41
CA VAL A 300 10.35 5.04 -1.45
C VAL A 300 9.88 4.03 -2.48
N LYS A 301 9.16 2.99 -2.07
CA LYS A 301 8.60 2.00 -2.99
C LYS A 301 7.58 2.61 -3.96
N ALA A 302 6.71 3.50 -3.48
CA ALA A 302 5.78 4.24 -4.34
C ALA A 302 6.52 5.16 -5.33
N LEU A 303 7.63 5.77 -4.89
CA LEU A 303 8.49 6.59 -5.74
C LEU A 303 9.26 5.76 -6.77
N MET A 304 9.75 4.57 -6.40
CA MET A 304 10.38 3.61 -7.32
C MET A 304 9.40 3.19 -8.41
N HIS A 305 8.18 2.81 -8.02
CA HIS A 305 7.12 2.47 -8.97
C HIS A 305 6.80 3.64 -9.91
N PHE A 306 6.72 4.88 -9.40
CA PHE A 306 6.51 6.07 -10.23
C PHE A 306 7.66 6.34 -11.22
N LYS A 307 8.87 5.88 -10.92
CA LYS A 307 10.06 5.99 -11.77
C LYS A 307 10.28 4.76 -12.64
N ASP A 308 9.32 3.84 -12.69
CA ASP A 308 9.43 2.57 -13.40
C ASP A 308 10.65 1.74 -12.95
N ILE A 309 11.06 1.91 -11.68
CA ILE A 309 12.10 1.11 -11.05
C ILE A 309 11.44 -0.13 -10.45
N PRO A 310 11.75 -1.33 -10.94
CA PRO A 310 11.08 -2.54 -10.49
C PRO A 310 11.52 -2.93 -9.08
N ASP A 311 10.56 -3.33 -8.25
CA ASP A 311 10.83 -3.86 -6.91
C ASP A 311 10.93 -5.38 -6.94
N VAL A 312 12.10 -5.90 -7.27
CA VAL A 312 12.33 -7.33 -7.50
C VAL A 312 12.87 -8.03 -6.27
N ILE A 313 12.53 -9.31 -6.12
CA ILE A 313 13.14 -10.18 -5.12
C ILE A 313 14.53 -10.59 -5.61
N VAL A 314 15.52 -10.49 -4.72
CA VAL A 314 16.89 -10.93 -4.97
C VAL A 314 17.41 -11.78 -3.83
N HIS A 315 18.33 -12.68 -4.16
CA HIS A 315 19.08 -13.46 -3.19
C HIS A 315 20.40 -12.79 -2.84
N VAL A 316 20.75 -12.87 -1.56
CA VAL A 316 22.00 -12.31 -1.01
C VAL A 316 23.22 -12.83 -1.79
N ASP A 317 23.29 -14.14 -2.04
CA ASP A 317 24.40 -14.79 -2.72
C ASP A 317 24.58 -14.27 -4.15
N ASP A 318 23.49 -14.12 -4.92
CA ASP A 318 23.52 -13.63 -6.30
C ASP A 318 24.03 -12.18 -6.35
N VAL A 319 23.56 -11.34 -5.43
CA VAL A 319 23.99 -9.93 -5.31
C VAL A 319 25.48 -9.84 -4.93
N GLU A 320 25.97 -10.69 -4.04
CA GLU A 320 27.39 -10.73 -3.70
C GLU A 320 28.27 -11.23 -4.86
N ASN A 321 27.85 -12.29 -5.54
CA ASN A 321 28.54 -12.82 -6.72
C ASN A 321 28.68 -11.75 -7.81
N GLY A 322 27.62 -11.00 -8.09
CA GLY A 322 27.62 -9.89 -9.03
C GLY A 322 28.63 -8.79 -8.69
N ALA A 323 28.73 -8.41 -7.42
CA ALA A 323 29.68 -7.41 -6.97
C ALA A 323 31.14 -7.91 -7.05
N LEU A 324 31.36 -9.19 -6.74
CA LEU A 324 32.69 -9.81 -6.86
C LEU A 324 33.18 -9.83 -8.31
N HIS A 325 32.30 -10.13 -9.27
CA HIS A 325 32.63 -10.11 -10.70
C HIS A 325 33.15 -8.75 -11.18
N VAL A 326 32.57 -7.65 -10.69
CA VAL A 326 33.05 -6.29 -11.03
C VAL A 326 34.35 -5.95 -10.32
N SER A 327 34.54 -6.46 -9.11
CA SER A 327 35.70 -6.16 -8.26
C SER A 327 36.98 -6.92 -8.68
N GLY A 328 36.90 -7.81 -9.67
CA GLY A 328 38.01 -8.62 -10.16
C GLY A 328 38.40 -9.78 -9.23
N GLY A 329 37.53 -10.16 -8.30
CA GLY A 329 37.76 -11.27 -7.37
C GLY A 329 37.29 -12.59 -7.97
N LEU A 330 38.25 -13.39 -8.47
CA LEU A 330 38.13 -14.83 -8.68
C LEU A 330 39.11 -15.54 -7.74
#